data_AF-A0A7W4KB73-F1
#
_entry.id   AF-A0A7W4KB73-F1
#
_cell.length_a   1.000
_cell.length_b   1.000
_cell.length_c   1.000
_cell.angle_alpha   90.00
_cell.angle_beta   90.00
_cell.angle_gamma   90.00
#
_symmetry.space_group_name_H-M   'P 1'
#
loop_
_entity.id
_entity.type
_entity.pdbx_description
1 polymer ?
#
loop_
_entity_poly.entity_id
_entity_poly.type
_entity_poly.pdbx_seq_one_letter_code
_entity_poly.pdbx_strand_id
1 'polypeptide(L)'
;MDVTHDQIRAARALLNLPQQELARRAHVSVITIRRLESPGTCSRVSSLATNTVRQTLEQAGVEFIPDGVRRRQPPQQKAALLSRLQAISRASAARLQGNPPLTDDDLYDDHGLPA
;
A
#
# COMPACT_ATOMS: atom_id res chain seq x y z
N MET A 1 -8.72 14.99 -13.14
CA MET A 1 -9.38 13.76 -13.62
C MET A 1 -10.67 13.66 -12.84
N ASP A 2 -11.80 13.78 -13.51
CA ASP A 2 -13.11 13.77 -12.84
C ASP A 2 -13.49 12.33 -12.52
N VAL A 3 -13.79 12.07 -11.25
CA VAL A 3 -14.26 10.76 -10.79
C VAL A 3 -15.77 10.73 -10.78
N THR A 4 -16.34 9.62 -11.25
CA THR A 4 -17.80 9.44 -11.30
C THR A 4 -18.35 8.85 -9.99
N HIS A 5 -19.66 8.97 -9.79
CA HIS A 5 -20.32 8.33 -8.64
C HIS A 5 -20.13 6.81 -8.62
N ASP A 6 -20.07 6.19 -9.80
CA ASP A 6 -19.93 4.73 -9.94
C ASP A 6 -18.52 4.31 -9.57
N GLN A 7 -17.51 5.07 -9.97
CA GLN A 7 -16.13 4.82 -9.56
C GLN A 7 -15.94 4.98 -8.05
N ILE A 8 -16.54 6.00 -7.42
CA ILE A 8 -16.48 6.16 -5.96
C ILE A 8 -17.14 4.97 -5.26
N ARG A 9 -18.33 4.56 -5.71
CA ARG A 9 -19.05 3.41 -5.15
C ARG A 9 -18.27 2.10 -5.34
N ALA A 10 -17.71 1.89 -6.54
CA ALA A 10 -16.91 0.72 -6.88
C ALA A 10 -15.62 0.67 -6.04
N ALA A 11 -14.93 1.81 -5.87
CA ALA A 11 -13.73 1.91 -5.05
C ALA A 11 -14.01 1.52 -3.60
N ARG A 12 -15.10 2.05 -3.04
CA ARG A 12 -15.52 1.73 -1.67
C ARG A 12 -15.85 0.24 -1.51
N ALA A 13 -16.60 -0.33 -2.46
CA ALA A 13 -16.95 -1.74 -2.45
C ALA A 13 -15.71 -2.63 -2.57
N LEU A 14 -14.76 -2.27 -3.44
CA LEU A 14 -13.50 -2.99 -3.64
C LEU A 14 -12.64 -3.05 -2.36
N LEU A 15 -12.74 -2.03 -1.50
CA LEU A 15 -12.06 -1.93 -0.22
C LEU A 15 -12.86 -2.48 0.97
N ASN A 16 -14.10 -2.95 0.75
CA ASN A 16 -15.04 -3.32 1.83
C ASN A 16 -15.20 -2.21 2.88
N LEU A 17 -15.14 -0.94 2.47
CA LEU A 17 -15.28 0.19 3.38
C LEU A 17 -16.77 0.57 3.58
N PRO A 18 -17.25 0.75 4.81
CA PRO A 18 -18.57 1.34 5.04
C PRO A 18 -18.55 2.86 4.77
N GLN A 19 -19.67 3.43 4.36
CA GLN A 19 -19.76 4.88 4.04
C GLN A 19 -19.35 5.77 5.22
N GLN A 20 -19.70 5.39 6.45
CA GLN A 20 -19.32 6.11 7.67
C GLN A 20 -17.81 6.13 7.89
N GLU A 21 -17.12 5.02 7.58
CA GLU A 21 -15.67 4.92 7.68
C GLU A 21 -15.00 5.80 6.63
N LEU A 22 -15.47 5.75 5.38
CA LEU A 22 -14.94 6.60 4.31
C LEU A 22 -15.13 8.09 4.66
N ALA A 23 -16.30 8.46 5.18
CA ALA A 23 -16.58 9.82 5.64
C ALA A 23 -15.59 10.26 6.73
N ARG A 24 -15.34 9.41 7.73
CA ARG A 24 -14.39 9.67 8.81
C ARG A 24 -12.96 9.86 8.26
N ARG A 25 -12.49 8.93 7.42
CA ARG A 25 -11.13 8.99 6.84
C ARG A 25 -10.93 10.22 5.95
N ALA A 26 -11.96 10.58 5.18
CA ALA A 26 -11.94 11.74 4.28
C ALA A 26 -12.27 13.07 4.98
N HIS A 27 -12.56 13.06 6.29
CA HIS A 27 -12.94 14.26 7.07
C HIS A 27 -14.13 15.02 6.46
N VAL A 28 -15.14 14.30 5.98
CA VAL A 28 -16.38 14.85 5.42
C VAL A 28 -17.61 14.26 6.10
N SER A 29 -18.77 14.86 5.90
CA SER A 29 -20.03 14.30 6.39
C SER A 29 -20.41 13.01 5.65
N VAL A 30 -21.14 12.10 6.31
CA VAL A 30 -21.71 10.91 5.66
C VAL A 30 -22.68 11.28 4.54
N ILE A 31 -23.38 12.42 4.67
CA ILE A 31 -24.26 12.95 3.62
C ILE A 31 -23.47 13.30 2.36
N THR A 32 -22.25 13.85 2.52
CA THR A 32 -21.34 14.13 1.40
C THR A 32 -20.99 12.85 0.64
N ILE A 33 -20.65 11.76 1.35
CA ILE A 33 -20.38 10.46 0.73
C ILE A 33 -21.60 9.93 -0.01
N ARG A 34 -22.80 9.98 0.61
CA ARG A 34 -24.05 9.55 -0.05
C ARG A 34 -24.34 10.33 -1.33
N ARG A 35 -24.08 11.65 -1.34
CA ARG A 35 -24.24 12.50 -2.53
C ARG A 35 -23.22 12.17 -3.62
N LEU A 36 -21.98 11.91 -3.26
CA LEU A 36 -20.92 11.47 -4.18
C LEU A 36 -21.23 10.10 -4.78
N GLU A 37 -21.83 9.18 -4.03
CA GLU A 37 -22.16 7.85 -4.52
C GLU A 37 -23.49 7.78 -5.31
N SER A 38 -24.29 8.84 -5.32
CA SER A 38 -25.63 8.83 -5.93
C SER A 38 -25.68 9.53 -7.30
N PRO A 39 -26.41 8.95 -8.28
CA PRO A 39 -26.61 9.57 -9.58
C PRO A 39 -27.28 10.95 -9.45
N GLY A 40 -26.82 11.92 -10.25
CA GLY A 40 -27.40 13.26 -10.31
C GLY A 40 -27.15 14.17 -9.10
N THR A 41 -26.52 13.70 -8.02
CA THR A 41 -26.14 14.54 -6.86
C THR A 41 -24.64 14.76 -6.73
N CYS A 42 -23.82 13.97 -7.44
CA CYS A 42 -22.35 14.10 -7.39
C CYS A 42 -21.88 15.50 -7.81
N SER A 43 -22.51 16.10 -8.84
CA SER A 43 -22.19 17.46 -9.32
C SER A 43 -22.50 18.57 -8.31
N ARG A 44 -23.29 18.28 -7.27
CA ARG A 44 -23.64 19.23 -6.19
C ARG A 44 -22.61 19.24 -5.05
N VAL A 45 -21.61 18.37 -5.10
CA VAL A 45 -20.53 18.30 -4.11
C VAL A 45 -19.35 19.12 -4.61
N SER A 46 -18.68 19.86 -3.72
CA SER A 46 -17.54 20.68 -4.13
C SER A 46 -16.41 19.81 -4.71
N SER A 47 -15.67 20.39 -5.66
CA SER A 47 -14.50 19.75 -6.27
C SER A 47 -13.44 19.41 -5.22
N LEU A 48 -13.29 20.25 -4.18
CA LEU A 48 -12.41 19.99 -3.05
C LEU A 48 -12.81 18.71 -2.31
N ALA A 49 -14.07 18.59 -1.87
CA ALA A 49 -14.54 17.40 -1.15
C ALA A 49 -14.47 16.13 -2.01
N THR A 50 -14.79 16.25 -3.31
CA THR A 50 -14.66 15.15 -4.27
C THR A 50 -13.21 14.67 -4.37
N ASN A 51 -12.25 15.61 -4.49
CA ASN A 51 -10.83 15.28 -4.54
C ASN A 51 -10.31 14.68 -3.23
N THR A 52 -10.74 15.18 -2.07
CA THR A 52 -10.38 14.61 -0.77
C THR A 52 -10.83 13.15 -0.68
N VAL A 53 -12.08 12.85 -1.04
CA VAL A 53 -12.60 11.48 -1.03
C VAL A 53 -11.85 10.57 -2.01
N ARG A 54 -11.56 11.06 -3.23
CA ARG A 54 -10.72 10.33 -4.20
C ARG A 54 -9.36 9.96 -3.62
N GLN A 55 -8.66 10.93 -3.04
CA GLN A 55 -7.33 10.72 -2.45
C GLN A 55 -7.39 9.75 -1.27
N THR A 56 -8.41 9.83 -0.42
CA THR A 56 -8.59 8.87 0.69
C THR A 56 -8.74 7.44 0.19
N LEU A 57 -9.50 7.23 -0.89
CA LEU A 57 -9.65 5.90 -1.51
C LEU A 57 -8.33 5.43 -2.14
N GLU A 58 -7.57 6.32 -2.77
CA GLU A 58 -6.26 6.01 -3.34
C GLU A 58 -5.23 5.60 -2.27
N GLN A 59 -5.20 6.33 -1.16
CA GLN A 59 -4.37 6.01 0.00
C GLN A 59 -4.76 4.67 0.62
N ALA A 60 -6.03 4.30 0.58
CA ALA A 60 -6.52 3.00 1.04
C ALA A 60 -6.20 1.85 0.07
N GLY A 61 -5.59 2.12 -1.09
CA GLY A 61 -5.11 1.11 -2.03
C GLY A 61 -5.96 0.94 -3.28
N VAL A 62 -6.77 1.93 -3.64
CA VAL A 62 -7.44 1.97 -4.95
C VAL A 62 -6.59 2.75 -5.96
N GLU A 63 -6.73 2.41 -7.23
CA GLU A 63 -6.30 3.24 -8.35
C GLU A 63 -7.51 3.49 -9.24
N PHE A 64 -7.79 4.77 -9.52
CA PHE A 64 -8.81 5.16 -10.48
C PHE A 64 -8.25 5.05 -11.90
N ILE A 65 -9.02 4.43 -12.79
CA ILE A 65 -8.66 4.20 -14.20
C ILE A 65 -9.81 4.71 -15.09
N PRO A 66 -9.60 4.92 -16.41
CA PRO A 66 -10.72 5.20 -17.31
C PRO A 66 -11.84 4.18 -17.12
N ASP A 67 -13.07 4.66 -16.95
CA ASP A 67 -14.30 3.87 -16.80
C ASP A 67 -14.32 2.84 -15.64
N GLY A 68 -13.41 2.95 -14.66
CA GLY A 68 -13.39 1.98 -13.58
C GLY A 68 -12.42 2.29 -12.44
N VAL A 69 -12.19 1.26 -11.62
CA VAL A 69 -11.25 1.27 -10.50
C VAL A 69 -10.58 -0.10 -10.38
N ARG A 70 -9.34 -0.13 -9.91
CA ARG A 70 -8.62 -1.38 -9.61
C ARG A 70 -7.93 -1.29 -8.25
N ARG A 71 -7.60 -2.45 -7.67
CA ARG A 71 -6.73 -2.48 -6.49
C ARG A 71 -5.32 -2.12 -6.93
N ARG A 72 -4.72 -1.17 -6.24
CA ARG A 72 -3.31 -0.85 -6.39
C ARG A 72 -2.51 -2.08 -5.96
N GLN A 73 -1.86 -2.76 -6.89
CA GLN A 73 -0.88 -3.77 -6.55
C GLN A 73 0.27 -3.07 -5.80
N PRO A 74 0.86 -3.69 -4.76
CA PRO A 74 2.14 -3.22 -4.27
C PRO A 74 3.10 -3.13 -5.46
N PRO A 75 3.97 -2.09 -5.54
CA PRO A 75 4.88 -1.95 -6.66
C PRO A 75 5.59 -3.28 -6.88
N GLN A 76 5.43 -3.89 -8.06
CA GLN A 76 6.03 -5.20 -8.36
C GLN A 76 7.54 -5.20 -8.06
N GLN A 77 8.19 -4.04 -8.20
CA GLN A 77 9.57 -3.79 -7.80
C GLN A 77 9.88 -4.13 -6.33
N LYS A 78 8.99 -3.82 -5.38
CA LYS A 78 9.22 -4.10 -3.95
C LYS A 78 9.11 -5.60 -3.66
N ALA A 79 8.17 -6.29 -4.30
CA ALA A 79 8.05 -7.74 -4.22
C ALA A 79 9.27 -8.42 -4.85
N ALA A 80 9.68 -7.97 -6.03
CA ALA A 80 10.87 -8.48 -6.73
C ALA A 80 12.16 -8.25 -5.92
N LEU A 81 12.32 -7.08 -5.30
CA LEU A 81 13.45 -6.78 -4.42
C LEU A 81 13.49 -7.74 -3.22
N LEU A 82 12.35 -7.96 -2.57
CA LEU A 82 12.26 -8.87 -1.43
C LEU A 82 12.63 -10.30 -1.83
N SER A 83 12.12 -10.79 -2.96
CA SER A 83 12.50 -12.10 -3.50
C SER A 83 14.00 -12.18 -3.80
N ARG A 84 14.60 -11.11 -4.35
CA ARG A 84 16.04 -11.05 -4.63
C ARG A 84 16.88 -11.09 -3.36
N LEU A 85 16.51 -10.31 -2.34
CA LEU A 85 17.18 -10.31 -1.04
C LEU A 85 17.10 -11.69 -0.36
N GLN A 86 15.93 -12.34 -0.42
CA GLN A 86 15.74 -13.70 0.10
C GLN A 86 16.58 -14.74 -0.65
N ALA A 87 16.74 -14.60 -1.97
CA ALA A 87 17.58 -15.49 -2.77
C ALA A 87 19.07 -15.34 -2.39
N ILE A 88 19.55 -14.10 -2.22
CA ILE A 88 20.91 -13.82 -1.76
C ILE A 88 21.13 -14.43 -0.37
N SER A 89 20.22 -14.17 0.57
CA SER A 89 20.29 -14.71 1.94
C SER A 89 20.34 -16.25 1.96
N ARG A 90 19.48 -16.93 1.21
CA ARG A 90 19.49 -18.40 1.11
C ARG A 90 20.78 -18.94 0.52
N ALA A 91 21.27 -18.32 -0.56
CA ALA A 91 22.51 -18.74 -1.19
C ALA A 91 23.72 -18.56 -0.27
N SER A 92 23.74 -17.50 0.55
CA SER A 92 24.77 -17.31 1.57
C SER A 92 24.67 -18.33 2.70
N ALA A 93 23.45 -18.62 3.19
CA ALA A 93 23.22 -19.63 4.22
C ALA A 93 23.65 -21.04 3.78
N ALA A 94 23.37 -21.42 2.54
CA ALA A 94 23.81 -22.70 1.97
C ALA A 94 25.35 -22.80 1.90
N ARG A 95 26.06 -21.69 1.64
CA ARG A 95 27.52 -21.66 1.66
C ARG A 95 28.10 -21.79 3.07
N LEU A 96 27.40 -21.28 4.08
CA LEU A 96 27.81 -21.39 5.48
C LEU A 96 27.45 -22.74 6.13
N GLN A 97 26.58 -23.56 5.53
CA GLN A 97 26.06 -24.78 6.17
C GLN A 97 27.11 -25.85 6.53
N GLY A 98 28.36 -25.68 6.11
CA GLY A 98 29.50 -26.51 6.52
C GLY A 98 30.69 -25.71 7.07
N ASN A 99 30.56 -24.40 7.24
CA ASN A 99 31.61 -23.55 7.78
C ASN A 99 31.23 -23.18 9.22
N PRO A 100 32.04 -23.51 10.23
CA PRO A 100 31.77 -23.05 11.59
C PRO A 100 31.69 -21.52 11.61
N PRO A 101 30.83 -20.95 12.48
CA PRO A 101 30.84 -19.51 12.68
C PRO A 101 32.23 -19.07 13.15
N LEU A 102 32.72 -17.95 12.61
CA LEU A 102 33.93 -17.30 13.10
C LEU A 102 33.81 -17.10 14.61
N THR A 103 34.74 -17.66 15.36
CA THR A 103 34.87 -17.44 16.80
C THR A 103 35.83 -16.29 17.06
N ASP A 104 35.85 -15.78 18.30
CA ASP A 104 36.85 -14.79 18.69
C ASP A 104 38.28 -15.33 18.51
N ASP A 105 38.50 -16.63 18.77
CA ASP A 105 39.79 -17.30 18.59
C ASP A 105 40.26 -17.36 17.11
N ASP A 106 39.34 -17.22 16.15
CA ASP A 106 39.67 -17.13 14.71
C ASP A 106 40.07 -15.70 14.29
N LEU A 107 39.75 -14.70 15.11
CA LEU A 107 39.88 -13.27 14.79
C LEU A 107 40.95 -12.59 15.63
N TYR A 108 41.19 -13.07 16.85
CA TYR A 108 42.06 -12.44 17.83
C TYR A 108 43.02 -13.45 18.45
N ASP A 109 44.24 -13.02 18.70
CA ASP A 109 45.22 -13.78 19.49
C ASP A 109 44.89 -13.75 21.00
N ASP A 110 45.67 -14.47 21.81
CA ASP A 110 45.53 -14.51 23.28
C ASP A 110 45.70 -13.13 23.96
N HIS A 111 46.13 -12.12 23.21
CA HIS A 111 46.28 -10.73 23.66
C HIS A 111 45.13 -9.83 23.16
N GLY A 112 44.15 -10.38 22.44
CA GLY A 112 43.02 -9.65 21.89
C GLY A 112 43.36 -8.80 20.67
N LEU A 113 44.51 -9.04 20.03
CA LEU A 113 44.94 -8.35 18.81
C LEU A 113 44.56 -9.18 17.58
N PRO A 114 44.23 -8.54 16.44
CA PRO A 114 43.86 -9.26 15.23
C PRO A 114 44.99 -10.20 14.78
N ALA A 115 44.65 -11.47 14.59
CA ALA A 115 45.56 -12.53 14.15
C ALA A 115 46.02 -12.37 12.69
#